data_AF-A0A7C3WLQ0-F1
#
_entry.id   AF-A0A7C3WLQ0-F1
#
_cell.length_a   1.000
_cell.length_b   1.000
_cell.length_c   1.000
_cell.angle_alpha   90.00
_cell.angle_beta   90.00
_cell.angle_gamma   90.00
#
_symmetry.space_group_name_H-M   'P 1'
#
loop_
_entity.id
_entity.type
_entity.pdbx_description
1 polymer ?
#
loop_
_entity_poly.entity_id
_entity_poly.type
_entity_poly.pdbx_seq_one_letter_code
_entity_poly.pdbx_strand_id
1 'polypeptide(L)'
;MGQLFEFGCDNCGYQAEVSGGEDAGYLIVTRTMICLDCKEVVDVVVGESQQGSWGSDTKLHCCPRCRGLRVVPWPKSRPCPRCGGTMKKLDTRRVCFWD
;
A
#
# COMPACT_ATOMS: atom_id res chain seq x y z
N MET A 1 10.02 -7.52 -9.20
CA MET A 1 9.87 -6.05 -9.14
C MET A 1 8.41 -5.79 -8.84
N GLY A 2 8.13 -5.06 -7.78
CA GLY A 2 6.77 -4.67 -7.46
C GLY A 2 6.25 -3.64 -8.45
N GLN A 3 4.94 -3.45 -8.49
CA GLN A 3 4.24 -2.55 -9.40
C GLN A 3 3.38 -1.59 -8.62
N LEU A 4 3.50 -0.29 -8.87
CA LEU A 4 2.61 0.72 -8.32
C LEU A 4 1.55 1.13 -9.34
N PHE A 5 0.36 1.45 -8.82
CA PHE A 5 -0.75 2.00 -9.59
C PHE A 5 -1.37 3.17 -8.85
N GLU A 6 -1.95 4.10 -9.61
CA GLU A 6 -2.70 5.22 -9.06
C GLU A 6 -4.17 4.83 -8.85
N PHE A 7 -4.69 5.11 -7.66
CA PHE A 7 -6.09 4.94 -7.28
C PHE A 7 -6.69 6.26 -6.85
N GLY A 8 -7.89 6.58 -7.34
CA GLY A 8 -8.60 7.82 -7.02
C GLY A 8 -10.00 7.57 -6.46
N CYS A 9 -10.45 8.42 -5.53
CA CYS A 9 -11.81 8.49 -5.04
C CYS A 9 -12.54 9.68 -5.66
N ASP A 10 -13.55 9.43 -6.49
CA ASP A 10 -14.33 10.49 -7.14
C ASP A 10 -15.17 11.31 -6.13
N ASN A 11 -15.47 10.75 -4.95
CA ASN A 11 -16.34 11.39 -3.96
C ASN A 11 -15.62 12.48 -3.13
N CYS A 12 -14.32 12.31 -2.86
CA CYS A 12 -13.56 13.25 -2.02
C CYS A 12 -12.24 13.73 -2.63
N GLY A 13 -11.91 13.29 -3.85
CA GLY A 13 -10.69 13.65 -4.56
C GLY A 13 -9.41 13.00 -4.02
N TYR A 14 -9.52 12.10 -3.02
CA TYR A 14 -8.35 11.41 -2.48
C TYR A 14 -7.71 10.50 -3.53
N GLN A 15 -6.37 10.55 -3.62
CA GLN A 15 -5.59 9.69 -4.49
C GLN A 15 -4.48 8.98 -3.70
N ALA A 16 -4.12 7.78 -4.13
CA ALA A 16 -3.04 6.99 -3.57
C ALA A 16 -2.28 6.24 -4.67
N GLU A 17 -0.96 6.23 -4.58
CA GLU A 17 -0.10 5.39 -5.42
C GLU A 17 0.32 4.17 -4.59
N VAL A 18 -0.20 3.00 -4.95
CA VAL A 18 0.00 1.73 -4.22
C VAL A 18 -0.08 0.53 -5.16
N SER A 19 0.41 -0.63 -4.73
CA SER A 19 0.31 -1.88 -5.50
C SER A 19 -1.13 -2.36 -5.71
N GLY A 20 -2.05 -1.93 -4.84
CA GLY A 20 -3.48 -2.25 -4.94
C GLY A 20 -3.84 -3.68 -4.54
N GLY A 21 -2.96 -4.36 -3.80
CA GLY A 21 -3.06 -5.76 -3.41
C GLY A 21 -1.80 -6.27 -2.72
N GLU A 22 -1.60 -7.59 -2.77
CA GLU A 22 -0.33 -8.22 -2.41
C GLU A 22 0.67 -8.02 -3.57
N ASP A 23 1.91 -7.69 -3.24
CA ASP A 23 2.96 -7.41 -4.22
C ASP A 23 4.33 -7.77 -3.66
N ALA A 24 5.32 -7.99 -4.53
CA ALA A 24 6.66 -8.36 -4.13
C ALA A 24 7.74 -7.75 -5.03
N GLY A 25 8.69 -7.07 -4.38
CA GLY A 25 9.97 -6.69 -4.95
C GLY A 25 10.94 -7.88 -4.98
N TYR A 26 12.21 -7.61 -5.28
CA TYR A 26 13.25 -8.64 -5.14
C TYR A 26 13.53 -8.95 -3.67
N LEU A 27 13.45 -7.95 -2.79
CA LEU A 27 13.84 -8.05 -1.37
C LEU A 27 12.68 -8.22 -0.40
N ILE A 28 11.54 -7.58 -0.67
CA ILE A 28 10.43 -7.49 0.28
C ILE A 28 9.08 -7.85 -0.33
N VAL A 29 8.21 -8.37 0.52
CA VAL A 29 6.80 -8.60 0.23
C VAL A 29 5.99 -7.49 0.88
N THR A 30 5.14 -6.83 0.11
CA THR A 30 4.25 -5.78 0.57
C THR A 30 2.79 -6.18 0.40
N ARG A 31 1.94 -5.51 1.15
CA ARG A 31 0.49 -5.61 0.99
C ARG A 31 -0.13 -4.24 1.16
N THR A 32 -1.01 -3.88 0.23
CA THR A 32 -1.78 -2.65 0.32
C THR A 32 -2.79 -2.72 1.47
N MET A 33 -2.70 -1.76 2.37
CA MET A 33 -3.49 -1.65 3.60
C MET A 33 -4.03 -0.23 3.79
N ILE A 34 -5.03 -0.08 4.65
CA ILE A 34 -5.47 1.22 5.15
C ILE A 34 -4.76 1.49 6.48
N CYS A 35 -4.07 2.61 6.59
CA CYS A 35 -3.69 3.17 7.89
C CYS A 35 -4.87 3.93 8.48
N LEU A 36 -5.39 3.48 9.62
CA LEU A 36 -6.53 4.09 10.29
C LEU A 36 -6.20 5.44 10.93
N ASP A 37 -4.93 5.65 11.31
CA ASP A 37 -4.49 6.91 11.92
C ASP A 37 -4.25 7.99 10.86
N CYS A 38 -3.60 7.64 9.73
CA CYS A 38 -3.37 8.57 8.62
C CYS A 38 -4.62 8.78 7.75
N LYS A 39 -5.55 7.82 7.76
CA LYS A 39 -6.65 7.72 6.79
C LYS A 39 -6.13 7.70 5.35
N GLU A 40 -5.13 6.85 5.12
CA GLU A 40 -4.46 6.69 3.82
C GLU A 40 -4.39 5.21 3.44
N VAL A 41 -4.40 4.94 2.13
CA VAL A 41 -4.08 3.63 1.56
C VAL A 41 -2.56 3.61 1.32
N VAL A 42 -1.88 2.60 1.85
CA VAL A 42 -0.42 2.49 1.88
C VAL A 42 0.03 1.05 1.64
N ASP A 43 1.19 0.85 1.05
CA ASP A 43 1.82 -0.47 1.01
C ASP A 43 2.64 -0.72 2.28
N VAL A 44 2.31 -1.80 2.98
CA VAL A 44 2.95 -2.21 4.22
C VAL A 44 3.84 -3.40 3.94
N VAL A 45 5.08 -3.35 4.42
CA VAL A 45 5.98 -4.52 4.37
C VAL A 45 5.46 -5.59 5.31
N VAL A 46 5.20 -6.77 4.76
CA VAL A 46 4.65 -7.92 5.50
C VAL A 46 5.64 -9.09 5.57
N GLY A 47 6.76 -9.01 4.86
CA GLY A 47 7.82 -10.00 4.94
C GLY A 47 8.97 -9.70 3.98
N GLU A 48 9.93 -10.62 3.96
CA GLU A 48 11.11 -10.59 3.10
C GLU A 48 10.95 -11.69 2.04
N SER A 49 11.28 -11.40 0.78
CA SER A 49 11.16 -12.34 -0.34
C SER A 49 12.40 -13.20 -0.55
N GLN A 50 13.55 -12.85 0.07
CA GLN A 50 14.75 -13.68 0.08
C GLN A 50 15.35 -13.76 1.50
N GLN A 51 15.92 -14.93 1.82
CA GLN A 51 16.76 -15.14 3.01
C GLN A 51 18.14 -14.48 2.79
N GLY A 52 18.18 -13.16 2.66
CA GLY A 52 19.40 -12.38 2.67
C GLY A 52 19.40 -11.55 3.94
N SER A 53 20.39 -11.74 4.82
CA SER A 53 20.53 -10.99 6.07
C SER A 53 20.86 -9.52 5.77
N TRP A 54 19.83 -8.72 5.50
CA TRP A 54 19.88 -7.27 5.45
C TRP A 54 19.30 -6.70 6.75
N GLY A 55 19.86 -5.57 7.20
CA GLY A 55 19.77 -5.06 8.57
C GLY A 55 18.38 -5.15 9.21
N SER A 56 18.36 -5.63 10.44
CA SER A 56 17.22 -6.00 11.28
C SER A 56 16.26 -4.87 11.71
N ASP A 57 16.11 -3.80 10.91
CA ASP A 57 15.29 -2.63 11.27
C ASP A 57 14.02 -2.48 10.40
N THR A 58 13.77 -3.39 9.46
CA THR A 58 12.53 -3.36 8.68
C THR A 58 11.35 -3.73 9.58
N LYS A 59 10.72 -2.71 10.16
CA LYS A 59 9.54 -2.87 11.01
C LYS A 59 8.37 -3.34 10.16
N LEU A 60 8.13 -4.65 10.20
CA LEU A 60 7.00 -5.30 9.54
C LEU A 60 5.67 -4.80 10.12
N HIS A 61 4.62 -4.87 9.31
CA HIS A 61 3.24 -4.60 9.75
C HIS A 61 3.01 -3.19 10.34
N CYS A 62 3.76 -2.18 9.89
CA CYS A 62 3.53 -0.80 10.30
C CYS A 62 3.28 0.12 9.10
N CYS A 63 2.53 1.21 9.34
CA CYS A 63 2.32 2.24 8.34
C CYS A 63 3.67 2.90 7.98
N PRO A 64 4.04 3.00 6.69
CA PRO A 64 5.30 3.61 6.28
C PRO A 64 5.35 5.13 6.56
N ARG A 65 4.21 5.78 6.76
CA ARG A 65 4.10 7.23 6.98
C ARG A 65 4.25 7.62 8.45
N CYS A 66 3.42 7.02 9.32
CA CYS A 66 3.38 7.36 10.75
C CYS A 66 4.03 6.32 11.67
N ARG A 67 4.49 5.18 11.13
CA ARG A 67 4.99 4.02 11.89
C ARG A 67 3.98 3.40 12.89
N GLY A 68 2.72 3.81 12.81
CA GLY A 68 1.61 3.25 13.59
C GLY A 68 1.27 1.81 13.17
N LEU A 69 0.74 1.05 14.12
CA LEU A 69 0.38 -0.36 13.94
C LEU A 69 -1.10 -0.57 13.57
N ARG A 70 -1.91 0.49 13.52
CA ARG A 70 -3.33 0.44 13.17
C ARG A 70 -3.51 0.42 11.65
N VAL A 71 -2.95 -0.60 11.02
CA VAL A 71 -3.10 -0.90 9.61
C VAL A 71 -4.01 -2.10 9.41
N VAL A 72 -4.93 -2.02 8.46
CA VAL A 72 -5.87 -3.10 8.14
C VAL A 72 -5.84 -3.42 6.65
N PRO A 73 -6.03 -4.68 6.22
CA PRO A 73 -6.03 -5.03 4.81
C PRO A 73 -7.00 -4.17 4.01
N TRP A 74 -6.56 -3.67 2.84
CA TRP A 74 -7.45 -2.94 1.95
C TRP A 74 -8.30 -3.95 1.16
N PRO A 75 -9.63 -4.03 1.39
CA PRO A 75 -10.44 -5.09 0.80
C PRO A 75 -10.66 -4.87 -0.70
N LYS A 76 -11.13 -5.91 -1.40
CA LYS A 76 -11.43 -5.85 -2.84
C LYS A 76 -12.48 -4.79 -3.24
N SER A 77 -13.33 -4.38 -2.30
CA SER A 77 -14.28 -3.28 -2.48
C SER A 77 -13.60 -1.91 -2.57
N ARG A 78 -12.30 -1.82 -2.27
CA ARG A 78 -11.44 -0.61 -2.37
C ARG A 78 -12.08 0.63 -1.73
N PRO A 79 -12.49 0.56 -0.45
CA PRO A 79 -13.09 1.70 0.23
C PRO A 79 -12.06 2.81 0.42
N CYS A 80 -12.50 4.04 0.26
CA CYS A 80 -11.75 5.24 0.53
C CYS A 80 -11.63 5.42 2.05
N PRO A 81 -10.41 5.51 2.61
CA PRO A 81 -10.22 5.67 4.05
C PRO A 81 -10.68 7.04 4.59
N ARG A 82 -10.92 8.02 3.72
CA ARG A 82 -11.32 9.38 4.10
C ARG A 82 -12.83 9.58 4.15
N CYS A 83 -13.58 8.98 3.21
CA CYS A 83 -15.02 9.21 3.08
C CYS A 83 -15.88 7.93 2.97
N GLY A 84 -15.27 6.75 2.91
CA GLY A 84 -15.98 5.48 2.76
C GLY A 84 -16.50 5.17 1.35
N GLY A 85 -16.39 6.11 0.40
CA GLY A 85 -16.73 5.87 -1.01
C GLY A 85 -15.76 4.90 -1.69
N THR A 86 -16.04 4.48 -2.93
CA THR A 86 -15.18 3.53 -3.65
C THR A 86 -14.02 4.23 -4.34
N MET A 87 -12.82 3.64 -4.29
CA MET A 87 -11.66 4.05 -5.08
C MET A 87 -11.53 3.22 -6.35
N LYS A 88 -11.23 3.89 -7.46
CA LYS A 88 -11.02 3.28 -8.77
C LYS A 88 -9.55 3.40 -9.16
N LYS A 89 -9.04 2.38 -9.85
CA LYS A 89 -7.73 2.47 -10.49
C LYS A 89 -7.83 3.49 -11.62
N LEU A 90 -6.95 4.47 -11.65
CA LEU A 90 -6.90 5.47 -12.71
C LEU A 90 -6.16 4.86 -13.91
N ASP A 91 -6.71 5.02 -15.12
CA ASP A 91 -6.17 4.45 -16.37
C ASP A 91 -4.90 5.18 -16.86
N THR A 92 -4.29 5.99 -15.99
CA THR A 92 -3.07 6.73 -16.27
C THR A 92 -1.89 5.76 -16.21
N ARG A 93 -1.32 5.53 -17.39
CA ARG A 93 -0.19 4.64 -17.73
C ARG A 93 1.10 4.98 -16.97
N ARG A 94 1.13 4.80 -15.66
CA ARG A 94 2.32 4.90 -14.80
C ARG A 94 2.42 3.67 -13.91
N VAL A 95 2.99 2.61 -14.48
CA VAL A 95 3.52 1.49 -13.71
C VAL A 95 4.92 1.90 -13.28
N CYS A 96 5.05 2.40 -12.06
CA CYS A 96 6.37 2.54 -11.44
C CYS A 96 6.76 1.18 -10.89
N PHE A 97 7.92 0.68 -11.33
CA PHE A 97 8.50 -0.52 -10.74
C PHE A 97 9.31 -0.14 -9.51
N TRP A 98 9.20 -0.93 -8.45
CA TRP A 98 9.98 -0.75 -7.23
C TRP A 98 10.65 -2.06 -6.82
N ASP A 99 11.70 -1.92 -6.00
CA ASP A 99 12.49 -3.02 -5.47
C ASP A 99 12.58 -2.96 -3.95
#